data_AF-A0A8S1XCC7-F1
#
_entry.id   AF-A0A8S1XCC7-F1
#
_cell.length_a   1.000
_cell.length_b   1.000
_cell.length_c   1.000
_cell.angle_alpha   90.00
_cell.angle_beta   90.00
_cell.angle_gamma   90.00
#
_symmetry.space_group_name_H-M   'P 1'
#
loop_
_entity.id
_entity.type
_entity.pdbx_description
1 polymer ?
#
loop_
_entity_poly.entity_id
_entity_poly.type
_entity_poly.pdbx_seq_one_letter_code
_entity_poly.pdbx_strand_id
1 'polypeptide(L)'
;MIQSKMIEKEEDLFCSQQHRLPVLMIACDNKLKKNERLMCQLCMENLEQKPEVIAFKKTLESIERNQMQKKEFIENLLITNIKDIQQLQNVLHQLKFDVVQKLDYLIGNADEWIKQIKLWGV
;
A
#
# COMPACT_ATOMS: atom_id res chain seq x y z
N MET A 1 -7.57 -4.63 -6.95
CA MET A 1 -7.07 -5.56 -5.92
C MET A 1 -5.62 -5.86 -6.22
N ILE A 2 -4.72 -5.58 -5.28
CA ILE A 2 -3.30 -5.84 -5.47
C ILE A 2 -3.07 -7.35 -5.39
N GLN A 3 -2.50 -7.95 -6.44
CA GLN A 3 -2.07 -9.34 -6.41
C GLN A 3 -0.65 -9.38 -5.88
N SER A 4 -0.50 -9.70 -4.59
CA SER A 4 0.78 -10.08 -4.00
C SER A 4 0.85 -11.60 -4.06
N LYS A 5 1.72 -12.12 -4.92
CA LYS A 5 2.03 -13.55 -5.00
C LYS A 5 3.53 -13.70 -5.07
N MET A 6 4.09 -14.57 -4.24
CA MET A 6 5.49 -14.97 -4.33
C MET A 6 5.72 -15.58 -5.71
N ILE A 7 6.70 -15.07 -6.45
CA ILE A 7 7.01 -15.53 -7.81
C ILE A 7 7.99 -16.69 -7.79
N GLU A 8 8.77 -16.79 -6.72
CA GLU A 8 9.72 -17.85 -6.46
C GLU A 8 8.98 -19.11 -6.02
N LYS A 9 9.30 -20.25 -6.65
CA LYS A 9 8.81 -21.56 -6.19
C LYS A 9 9.80 -22.14 -5.20
N GLU A 10 9.29 -22.80 -4.17
CA GLU A 10 10.11 -23.53 -3.19
C GLU A 10 11.01 -24.59 -3.85
N GLU A 11 10.50 -25.22 -4.90
CA GLU A 11 11.18 -26.22 -5.73
C GLU A 11 12.46 -25.69 -6.41
N ASP A 12 12.54 -24.37 -6.62
CA ASP A 12 13.67 -23.73 -7.32
C ASP A 12 14.78 -23.29 -6.35
N LEU A 13 14.59 -23.49 -5.04
CA LEU A 13 15.51 -23.01 -3.99
C LEU A 13 16.44 -24.12 -3.52
N PHE A 14 17.67 -24.08 -4.03
CA PHE A 14 18.73 -25.03 -3.69
C PHE A 14 19.83 -24.39 -2.83
N CYS A 15 20.53 -25.24 -2.08
CA CYS A 15 21.72 -24.82 -1.33
C CYS A 15 22.78 -24.17 -2.23
N SER A 16 23.28 -23.02 -1.79
CA SER A 16 24.30 -22.21 -2.48
C SER A 16 25.70 -22.83 -2.48
N GLN A 17 25.98 -23.77 -1.57
CA GLN A 17 27.29 -24.42 -1.39
C GLN A 17 27.47 -25.67 -2.27
N GLN A 18 26.92 -25.65 -3.49
CA GLN A 18 27.05 -26.72 -4.50
C GLN A 18 26.46 -28.10 -4.13
N HIS A 19 25.88 -28.27 -2.93
CA HIS A 19 25.22 -29.51 -2.53
C HIS A 19 23.99 -29.85 -3.38
N ARG A 20 23.36 -28.87 -4.06
CA ARG A 20 22.12 -29.01 -4.86
C ARG A 20 20.98 -29.71 -4.12
N LEU A 21 20.98 -29.63 -2.79
CA LEU A 21 19.93 -30.13 -1.92
C LEU A 21 18.92 -29.02 -1.60
N PRO A 22 17.65 -29.38 -1.32
CA PRO A 22 16.63 -28.42 -0.94
C PRO A 22 17.00 -27.71 0.38
N VAL A 23 16.59 -26.45 0.48
CA VAL A 23 16.78 -25.66 1.70
C VAL A 23 15.75 -26.09 2.74
N LEU A 24 16.21 -26.41 3.96
CA LEU A 24 15.36 -26.86 5.06
C LEU A 24 15.31 -25.84 6.20
N MET A 25 16.41 -25.12 6.41
CA MET A 25 16.55 -24.16 7.51
C MET A 25 17.24 -22.89 7.07
N ILE A 26 17.00 -21.81 7.82
CA ILE A 26 17.62 -20.51 7.64
C ILE A 26 18.34 -20.15 8.93
N ALA A 27 19.64 -19.83 8.85
CA ALA A 27 20.36 -19.22 9.96
C ALA A 27 19.97 -17.75 10.14
N CYS A 28 19.75 -17.36 11.39
CA CYS A 28 19.42 -16.01 11.79
C CYS A 28 20.63 -15.17 12.21
N ASP A 29 21.86 -15.65 11.97
CA ASP A 29 23.06 -14.90 12.33
C ASP A 29 23.30 -13.73 11.35
N ASN A 30 23.39 -12.53 11.92
CA ASN A 30 23.66 -11.30 11.19
C ASN A 30 25.09 -11.23 10.63
N LYS A 31 26.02 -12.03 11.16
CA LYS A 31 27.41 -12.12 10.70
C LYS A 31 27.55 -12.93 9.41
N LEU A 32 26.59 -13.82 9.11
CA LEU A 32 26.59 -14.62 7.89
C LEU A 32 26.18 -13.79 6.67
N LYS A 33 26.88 -14.01 5.55
CA LYS A 33 26.51 -13.42 4.27
C LYS A 33 25.18 -13.99 3.79
N LYS A 34 24.44 -13.24 2.96
CA LYS A 34 23.08 -13.64 2.52
C LYS A 34 23.02 -15.04 1.92
N ASN A 35 24.04 -15.42 1.15
CA ASN A 35 24.17 -16.72 0.51
C ASN A 35 24.54 -17.86 1.49
N GLU A 36 24.98 -17.56 2.71
CA GLU A 36 25.37 -18.56 3.72
C GLU A 36 24.23 -18.84 4.71
N ARG A 37 23.13 -18.12 4.62
CA ARG A 37 21.99 -18.24 5.54
C ARG A 37 21.08 -19.41 5.21
N LEU A 38 21.03 -19.85 3.95
CA LEU A 38 20.19 -20.95 3.50
C LEU A 38 20.91 -22.28 3.68
N MET A 39 20.35 -23.18 4.49
CA MET A 39 20.96 -24.45 4.81
C MET A 39 20.15 -25.64 4.31
N CYS A 40 20.82 -26.56 3.64
CA CYS A 40 20.34 -27.92 3.44
C CYS A 40 20.81 -28.84 4.59
N GLN A 41 20.37 -30.09 4.58
CA GLN A 41 20.77 -31.09 5.56
C GLN A 41 22.30 -31.21 5.73
N LEU A 42 23.06 -31.31 4.64
CA LEU A 42 24.53 -31.43 4.69
C LEU A 42 25.21 -30.19 5.29
N CYS A 43 24.72 -29.00 5.02
CA CYS A 43 25.25 -27.78 5.63
C CYS A 43 25.03 -27.78 7.15
N MET A 44 23.89 -28.29 7.61
CA MET A 44 23.59 -28.37 9.04
C MET A 44 24.47 -29.40 9.78
N GLU A 45 24.78 -30.52 9.12
CA GLU A 45 25.63 -31.57 9.68
C GLU A 45 27.10 -31.14 9.80
N ASN A 46 27.57 -30.28 8.88
CA ASN A 46 28.95 -29.78 8.85
C ASN A 46 29.17 -28.47 9.64
N LEU A 47 28.17 -28.00 10.38
CA LEU A 47 28.24 -26.75 11.13
C LEU A 47 28.88 -26.97 12.52
N GLU A 48 30.09 -26.44 12.71
CA GLU A 48 30.85 -26.57 13.97
C GLU A 48 30.18 -25.86 15.15
N GLN A 49 29.42 -24.79 14.90
CA GLN A 49 28.64 -24.07 15.89
C GLN A 49 27.17 -24.14 15.51
N LYS A 50 26.28 -24.45 16.45
CA LYS A 50 24.82 -24.43 16.23
C LYS A 50 24.33 -22.98 16.20
N PRO A 51 24.08 -22.37 15.04
CA PRO A 51 23.52 -21.03 14.99
C PRO A 51 22.04 -21.11 15.34
N GLU A 52 21.44 -19.98 15.71
CA GLU A 52 19.98 -19.90 15.80
C GLU A 52 19.40 -20.11 14.40
N VAL A 53 18.64 -21.19 14.23
CA VAL A 53 18.06 -21.60 12.95
C VAL A 53 16.54 -21.63 13.04
N ILE A 54 15.89 -21.18 11.97
CA ILE A 54 14.45 -21.25 11.80
C ILE A 54 14.13 -22.17 10.62
N ALA A 55 13.09 -22.99 10.76
CA ALA A 55 12.60 -23.81 9.66
C ALA A 55 12.23 -22.92 8.45
N PHE A 56 12.70 -23.31 7.27
CA PHE A 56 12.47 -22.58 6.03
C PHE A 56 10.97 -22.32 5.80
N LYS A 57 10.14 -23.35 5.98
CA LYS A 57 8.67 -23.26 5.90
C LYS A 57 8.05 -22.20 6.81
N LYS A 58 8.49 -22.12 8.08
CA LYS A 58 8.00 -21.10 9.02
C LYS A 58 8.36 -19.68 8.57
N THR A 59 9.53 -19.53 7.95
CA THR A 59 9.98 -18.24 7.42
C THR A 59 9.16 -17.83 6.21
N LEU A 60 8.87 -18.77 5.29
CA LEU A 60 7.96 -18.53 4.17
C LEU A 60 6.58 -18.10 4.65
N GLU A 61 5.97 -18.84 5.58
CA GLU A 61 4.67 -18.49 6.16
C GLU A 61 4.68 -17.09 6.81
N SER A 62 5.79 -16.72 7.47
CA SER A 62 5.95 -15.39 8.05
C SER A 62 6.07 -14.30 6.99
N ILE A 63 6.79 -14.56 5.89
CA ILE A 63 6.93 -13.62 4.77
C ILE A 63 5.56 -13.42 4.12
N GLU A 64 4.84 -14.50 3.81
CA GLU A 64 3.51 -14.44 3.20
C GLU A 64 2.53 -13.66 4.08
N ARG A 65 2.52 -13.91 5.38
CA ARG A 65 1.71 -13.15 6.34
C ARG A 65 2.04 -11.67 6.33
N ASN A 66 3.33 -11.32 6.36
CA ASN A 66 3.77 -9.93 6.30
C ASN A 66 3.37 -9.26 4.98
N GLN A 67 3.43 -9.97 3.85
CA GLN A 67 2.98 -9.45 2.56
C GLN A 67 1.46 -9.25 2.53
N MET A 68 0.69 -10.17 3.11
CA MET A 68 -0.76 -10.06 3.24
C MET A 68 -1.16 -8.85 4.09
N GLN A 69 -0.51 -8.65 5.23
CA GLN A 69 -0.74 -7.48 6.09
C GLN A 69 -0.40 -6.16 5.40
N LYS A 70 0.74 -6.10 4.69
CA LYS A 70 1.11 -4.92 3.89
C LYS A 70 0.08 -4.62 2.81
N LYS A 71 -0.40 -5.66 2.12
CA LYS A 71 -1.46 -5.52 1.12
C LYS A 71 -2.72 -4.93 1.75
N GLU A 72 -3.21 -5.52 2.84
CA GLU A 72 -4.42 -5.07 3.53
C GLU A 72 -4.29 -3.61 4.00
N PHE A 73 -3.13 -3.25 4.56
CA PHE A 73 -2.82 -1.88 4.94
C PHE A 73 -2.92 -0.91 3.74
N ILE A 74 -2.30 -1.25 2.61
CA ILE A 74 -2.34 -0.41 1.40
C ILE A 74 -3.78 -0.33 0.86
N GLU A 75 -4.53 -1.42 0.84
CA GLU A 75 -5.93 -1.43 0.38
C GLU A 75 -6.82 -0.53 1.26
N ASN A 76 -6.65 -0.59 2.59
CA ASN A 76 -7.35 0.29 3.52
C ASN A 76 -6.96 1.77 3.35
N LEU A 77 -5.68 2.05 3.12
CA LEU A 77 -5.19 3.40 2.84
C LEU A 77 -5.81 3.96 1.56
N LEU A 78 -5.84 3.16 0.48
CA LEU A 78 -6.46 3.54 -0.79
C LEU A 78 -7.95 3.85 -0.63
N ILE A 79 -8.69 3.00 0.08
CA ILE A 79 -10.13 3.22 0.34
C ILE A 79 -10.35 4.53 1.09
N THR A 80 -9.53 4.81 2.10
CA THR A 80 -9.62 6.05 2.89
C THR A 80 -9.34 7.27 2.02
N ASN A 81 -8.25 7.26 1.24
CA ASN A 81 -7.92 8.36 0.34
C ASN A 81 -8.99 8.60 -0.73
N ILE A 82 -9.60 7.53 -1.27
CA ILE A 82 -10.71 7.67 -2.22
C ILE A 82 -11.90 8.41 -1.57
N LYS A 83 -12.25 8.07 -0.32
CA LYS A 83 -13.32 8.76 0.40
C LYS A 83 -12.98 10.23 0.63
N ASP A 84 -11.75 10.55 1.00
CA ASP A 84 -11.31 11.92 1.24
C ASP A 84 -11.36 12.75 -0.05
N ILE A 85 -10.95 12.17 -1.18
CA ILE A 85 -11.06 12.81 -2.51
C ILE A 85 -12.53 13.07 -2.87
N GLN A 86 -13.43 12.11 -2.61
CA GLN A 86 -14.86 12.28 -2.86
C GLN A 86 -15.47 13.38 -1.98
N GLN A 87 -15.08 13.46 -0.71
CA GLN A 87 -15.52 14.54 0.19
C GLN A 87 -15.03 15.90 -0.30
N LEU A 88 -13.77 16.00 -0.72
CA LEU A 88 -13.22 17.22 -1.29
C LEU A 88 -13.98 17.65 -2.55
N GLN A 89 -14.30 16.71 -3.44
CA GLN A 89 -15.12 17.00 -4.63
C GLN A 89 -16.49 17.58 -4.24
N ASN A 90 -17.16 17.00 -3.24
CA ASN A 90 -18.45 17.51 -2.77
C ASN A 90 -18.33 18.93 -2.21
N VAL A 91 -17.29 19.23 -1.44
CA VAL A 91 -17.02 20.58 -0.92
C VAL A 91 -16.80 21.58 -2.06
N LEU A 92 -16.03 21.20 -3.09
CA LEU A 92 -15.79 22.06 -4.25
C LEU A 92 -17.08 22.30 -5.06
N HIS A 93 -17.92 21.28 -5.20
CA HIS A 93 -19.23 21.43 -5.84
C HIS A 93 -20.15 22.37 -5.06
N GLN A 94 -20.20 22.23 -3.73
CA GLN A 94 -20.99 23.11 -2.88
C GLN A 94 -20.49 24.56 -2.98
N LEU A 95 -19.18 24.77 -2.88
CA LEU A 95 -18.58 26.10 -3.01
C LEU A 95 -18.92 26.75 -4.36
N LYS A 96 -18.81 25.98 -5.45
CA LYS A 96 -19.19 26.46 -6.80
C LYS A 96 -20.66 26.89 -6.82
N PHE A 97 -21.55 26.07 -6.27
CA PHE A 97 -22.97 26.36 -6.22
C PHE A 97 -23.27 27.64 -5.44
N ASP A 98 -22.69 27.79 -4.25
CA ASP A 98 -22.87 28.95 -3.38
C ASP A 98 -22.38 30.25 -4.05
N VAL A 99 -21.26 30.18 -4.76
CA VAL A 99 -20.73 31.35 -5.52
C VAL A 99 -21.68 31.75 -6.64
N VAL A 100 -22.17 30.79 -7.43
CA VAL A 100 -23.12 31.05 -8.51
C VAL A 100 -24.40 31.69 -7.95
N GLN A 101 -24.98 31.12 -6.89
CA GLN A 101 -26.17 31.67 -6.27
C GLN A 101 -25.98 33.12 -5.78
N LYS A 102 -24.83 33.43 -5.17
CA LYS A 102 -24.53 34.79 -4.73
C LYS A 102 -24.38 35.76 -5.90
N LEU A 103 -23.77 35.34 -7.00
CA LEU A 103 -23.66 36.16 -8.20
C LEU A 103 -25.04 36.41 -8.81
N ASP A 104 -25.88 35.38 -8.94
CA ASP A 104 -27.25 35.52 -9.45
C ASP A 104 -28.08 36.47 -8.58
N TYR A 105 -27.94 36.39 -7.25
CA TYR A 105 -28.58 37.32 -6.33
C TYR A 105 -28.14 38.78 -6.53
N LEU A 106 -26.83 39.01 -6.72
CA LEU A 106 -26.31 40.36 -6.99
C LEU A 106 -26.80 40.92 -8.32
N ILE A 107 -26.85 40.09 -9.37
CA ILE A 107 -27.40 40.46 -10.68
C ILE A 107 -28.88 40.85 -10.53
N GLY A 108 -29.68 40.02 -9.84
CA GLY A 108 -31.09 40.30 -9.61
C GLY A 108 -31.33 41.61 -8.86
N ASN A 109 -30.50 41.92 -7.86
CA ASN A 109 -30.58 43.20 -7.14
C ASN A 109 -30.23 44.39 -8.05
N ALA A 110 -29.21 44.27 -8.88
CA ALA A 110 -28.82 45.32 -9.82
C ALA A 110 -29.93 45.59 -10.85
N ASP A 111 -30.55 44.53 -11.38
CA ASP A 111 -31.69 44.65 -12.30
C ASP A 111 -32.89 45.33 -11.66
N GLU A 112 -33.18 45.03 -10.39
CA GLU A 112 -34.25 45.69 -9.64
C GLU A 112 -33.97 47.18 -9.44
N TRP A 113 -32.75 47.54 -9.05
CA TRP A 113 -32.36 48.95 -8.94
C TRP A 113 -32.49 49.69 -10.27
N ILE A 114 -32.09 49.07 -11.38
CA ILE A 114 -32.25 49.65 -12.72
C ILE A 114 -33.74 49.89 -13.02
N LYS A 115 -34.62 48.94 -12.71
CA LYS A 115 -36.07 49.10 -12.90
C LYS A 115 -36.62 50.25 -12.06
N GLN A 116 -36.24 50.33 -10.78
CA GLN A 116 -36.70 51.40 -9.88
C GLN A 116 -36.26 52.78 -10.37
N ILE A 117 -35.00 52.93 -10.80
CA ILE A 117 -34.49 54.19 -11.36
C ILE A 117 -35.27 54.58 -12.61
N LYS A 118 -35.55 53.63 -13.51
CA LYS A 118 -36.34 53.89 -14.72
C LYS A 118 -37.78 54.32 -14.42
N LEU A 119 -38.38 53.83 -13.32
CA LEU A 119 -39.72 54.22 -12.90
C LEU A 119 -39.79 55.64 -12.34
N TRP A 120 -38.70 56.16 -11.76
CA TRP A 120 -38.68 57.48 -11.11
C TRP A 120 -38.10 58.58 -12.02
N GLY A 121 -37.30 58.20 -13.03
CA GLY A 121 -36.54 59.11 -13.90
C GLY A 121 -37.13 59.36 -15.29
N VAL A 122 -38.38 58.94 -15.54
CA VAL A 122 -39.15 59.25 -16.77
C VAL A 122 -40.51 59.81 -16.37
#